data_AF-A0A7S3FQR3-F1
#
_entry.id   AF-A0A7S3FQR3-F1
#
_cell.length_a   1.000
_cell.length_b   1.000
_cell.length_c   1.000
_cell.angle_alpha   90.00
_cell.angle_beta   90.00
_cell.angle_gamma   90.00
#
_symmetry.space_group_name_H-M   'P 1'
#
loop_
_entity.id
_entity.type
_entity.pdbx_description
1 polymer ?
#
loop_
_entity_poly.entity_id
_entity_poly.type
_entity_poly.pdbx_seq_one_letter_code
_entity_poly.pdbx_strand_id
1 'polypeptide(L)'
;MEEEIRWPAEWEVHERCWVGWPERADVWPNGGKEAKQAMVEVAKAIANEGLEHVTLIASPRSVGEAAGAVRAAGLDGVVRVSALELDDIWLRDTGPIVVRRTAGGATSLLGLDFAFNGWGGKFPPWTKDAEAAAGILELEGLAREDCRDFVLEGGSVHGDGVGTVLATETCLLNENRNPGLGRDGVERELRRRLGARKVVWLPRGIVWDGDTDGHVDNFA
;
A
#
# COMPACT_ATOMS: atom_id res chain seq x y z
N MET A 1 5.74 30.86 0.44
CA MET A 1 6.61 29.68 0.28
C MET A 1 5.83 28.68 -0.56
N GLU A 2 6.48 28.09 -1.55
CA GLU A 2 5.86 27.08 -2.42
C GLU A 2 5.58 25.81 -1.61
N GLU A 3 4.59 25.03 -2.06
CA GLU A 3 4.21 23.76 -1.43
C GLU A 3 5.28 22.70 -1.72
N GLU A 4 5.69 21.96 -0.69
CA GLU A 4 6.67 20.89 -0.80
C GLU A 4 6.04 19.55 -0.39
N ILE A 5 6.20 18.54 -1.26
CA ILE A 5 5.83 17.16 -0.99
C ILE A 5 7.09 16.33 -0.79
N ARG A 6 7.10 15.51 0.26
CA ARG A 6 8.17 14.55 0.56
C ARG A 6 7.56 13.21 0.95
N TRP A 7 7.79 12.19 0.13
CA TRP A 7 7.56 10.81 0.53
C TRP A 7 8.71 10.33 1.43
N PRO A 8 8.48 10.01 2.72
CA PRO A 8 9.51 9.48 3.61
C PRO A 8 10.01 8.10 3.15
N ALA A 9 11.24 7.76 3.52
CA ALA A 9 11.75 6.41 3.30
C ALA A 9 11.10 5.40 4.27
N GLU A 10 10.97 4.15 3.85
CA GLU A 10 10.33 3.09 4.64
C GLU A 10 11.13 2.71 5.91
N TRP A 11 12.39 3.13 6.02
CA TRP A 11 13.19 2.94 7.24
C TRP A 11 13.12 4.13 8.21
N GLU A 12 12.35 5.17 7.88
CA GLU A 12 12.06 6.24 8.85
C GLU A 12 11.06 5.76 9.91
N VAL A 13 10.96 6.50 11.02
CA VAL A 13 10.08 6.12 12.13
C VAL A 13 8.62 6.10 11.68
N HIS A 14 7.95 4.97 11.93
CA HIS A 14 6.52 4.78 11.70
C HIS A 14 5.72 4.96 12.99
N GLU A 15 4.50 5.47 12.86
CA GLU A 15 3.50 5.39 13.92
C GLU A 15 2.79 4.03 13.91
N ARG A 16 2.51 3.52 12.71
CA ARG A 16 1.66 2.36 12.50
C ARG A 16 1.91 1.68 11.15
N CYS A 17 1.70 0.35 11.11
CA CYS A 17 1.56 -0.44 9.89
C CYS A 17 0.13 -0.96 9.69
N TRP A 18 -0.31 -1.11 8.44
CA TRP A 18 -1.58 -1.73 8.08
C TRP A 18 -1.37 -3.13 7.49
N VAL A 19 -2.16 -4.11 7.94
CA VAL A 19 -2.08 -5.50 7.49
C VAL A 19 -3.47 -6.00 7.09
N GLY A 20 -3.61 -6.59 5.91
CA GLY A 20 -4.90 -7.16 5.44
C GLY A 20 -5.16 -8.58 5.98
N TRP A 21 -6.43 -8.90 6.24
CA TRP A 21 -6.87 -10.21 6.70
C TRP A 21 -7.35 -11.11 5.54
N PRO A 22 -6.82 -12.33 5.37
CA PRO A 22 -7.12 -13.15 4.19
C PRO A 22 -8.48 -13.83 4.29
N GLU A 23 -9.32 -13.57 3.27
CA GLU A 23 -10.71 -14.04 3.23
C GLU A 23 -11.15 -14.63 1.88
N ARG A 24 -10.39 -14.35 0.81
CA ARG A 24 -10.71 -14.72 -0.57
C ARG A 24 -10.47 -16.22 -0.80
N ALA A 25 -11.53 -17.03 -0.84
CA ALA A 25 -11.42 -18.49 -0.82
C ALA A 25 -10.84 -19.11 -2.12
N ASP A 26 -10.87 -18.39 -3.23
CA ASP A 26 -10.27 -18.78 -4.51
C ASP A 26 -8.75 -18.53 -4.57
N VAL A 27 -8.24 -17.61 -3.74
CA VAL A 27 -6.80 -17.34 -3.56
C VAL A 27 -6.25 -18.13 -2.38
N TRP A 28 -7.00 -18.16 -1.27
CA TRP A 28 -6.58 -18.72 0.01
C TRP A 28 -7.30 -20.05 0.28
N PRO A 29 -6.67 -21.21 -0.03
CA PRO A 29 -7.29 -22.51 0.19
C PRO A 29 -7.58 -22.78 1.66
N ASN A 30 -8.42 -23.78 1.95
CA ASN A 30 -8.80 -24.17 3.32
C ASN A 30 -9.37 -23.02 4.18
N GLY A 31 -10.07 -22.08 3.55
CA GLY A 31 -10.61 -20.89 4.23
C GLY A 31 -9.53 -19.92 4.73
N GLY A 32 -8.34 -19.99 4.12
CA GLY A 32 -7.19 -19.16 4.45
C GLY A 32 -6.57 -19.45 5.80
N LYS A 33 -6.80 -20.62 6.41
CA LYS A 33 -6.34 -20.91 7.78
C LYS A 33 -4.85 -20.66 7.98
N GLU A 34 -4.01 -21.18 7.09
CA GLU A 34 -2.55 -21.00 7.15
C GLU A 34 -2.16 -19.53 6.90
N ALA A 35 -2.83 -18.87 5.95
CA ALA A 35 -2.58 -17.46 5.63
C ALA A 35 -2.96 -16.53 6.81
N LYS A 36 -4.11 -16.79 7.45
CA LYS A 36 -4.56 -16.07 8.66
C LYS A 36 -3.56 -16.22 9.80
N GLN A 37 -3.06 -17.43 10.03
CA GLN A 37 -2.01 -17.66 11.03
C GLN A 37 -0.73 -16.89 10.67
N ALA A 38 -0.30 -16.92 9.41
CA ALA A 38 0.86 -16.17 8.95
C ALA A 38 0.68 -14.64 9.15
N MET A 39 -0.51 -14.09 8.89
CA MET A 39 -0.79 -12.66 9.08
C MET A 39 -0.80 -12.24 10.55
N VAL A 40 -1.20 -13.13 11.47
CA VAL A 40 -1.03 -12.88 12.90
C VAL A 40 0.46 -12.83 13.27
N GLU A 41 1.28 -13.74 12.75
CA GLU A 41 2.73 -13.73 13.02
C GLU A 41 3.43 -12.52 12.40
N VAL A 42 3.00 -12.07 11.20
CA VAL A 42 3.49 -10.82 10.59
C VAL A 42 3.11 -9.62 11.46
N ALA A 43 1.84 -9.50 11.87
CA ALA A 43 1.40 -8.41 12.74
C ALA A 43 2.15 -8.40 14.08
N LYS A 44 2.43 -9.57 14.65
CA LYS A 44 3.26 -9.71 15.86
C LYS A 44 4.69 -9.25 15.65
N ALA A 45 5.31 -9.64 14.53
CA ALA A 45 6.68 -9.27 14.20
C ALA A 45 6.83 -7.76 13.99
N ILE A 46 5.88 -7.15 13.28
CA ILE A 46 5.84 -5.70 13.06
C ILE A 46 5.63 -4.96 14.38
N ALA A 47 4.68 -5.43 15.20
CA ALA A 47 4.41 -4.81 16.50
C ALA A 47 5.67 -4.75 17.37
N ASN A 48 6.61 -5.69 17.19
CA ASN A 48 7.97 -5.66 17.72
C ASN A 48 8.01 -5.26 19.20
N GLU A 49 7.30 -6.03 20.04
CA GLU A 49 7.15 -5.79 21.48
C GLU A 49 6.55 -4.41 21.85
N GLY A 50 5.76 -3.83 20.95
CA GLY A 50 5.09 -2.53 21.13
C GLY A 50 5.84 -1.33 20.58
N LEU A 51 6.90 -1.53 19.78
CA LEU A 51 7.65 -0.45 19.13
C LEU A 51 6.90 0.18 17.94
N GLU A 52 5.98 -0.54 17.32
CA GLU A 52 5.13 -0.03 16.25
C GLU A 52 3.68 -0.50 16.47
N HIS A 53 2.69 0.37 16.22
CA HIS A 53 1.30 -0.06 16.25
C HIS A 53 0.92 -0.79 14.97
N VAL A 54 -0.01 -1.74 15.06
CA VAL A 54 -0.57 -2.39 13.86
C VAL A 54 -2.07 -2.18 13.81
N THR A 55 -2.60 -1.84 12.64
CA THR A 55 -4.03 -2.01 12.34
C THR A 55 -4.17 -3.19 11.41
N LEU A 56 -4.76 -4.27 11.91
CA LEU A 56 -5.17 -5.41 11.10
C LEU A 56 -6.58 -5.15 10.57
N ILE A 57 -6.72 -5.16 9.25
CA ILE A 57 -7.94 -4.81 8.53
C ILE A 57 -8.61 -6.07 8.04
N ALA A 58 -9.85 -6.29 8.48
CA ALA A 58 -10.68 -7.40 8.08
C ALA A 58 -12.05 -6.91 7.61
N SER A 59 -12.74 -7.68 6.80
CA SER A 59 -14.11 -7.35 6.43
C SER A 59 -15.03 -7.37 7.66
N PRO A 60 -16.17 -6.66 7.62
CA PRO A 60 -17.20 -6.75 8.65
C PRO A 60 -17.62 -8.17 9.04
N ARG A 61 -17.57 -9.14 8.11
CA ARG A 61 -17.91 -10.55 8.40
C ARG A 61 -16.80 -11.31 9.14
N SER A 62 -15.54 -10.91 8.99
CA SER A 62 -14.38 -11.60 9.59
C SER A 62 -13.69 -10.81 10.71
N VAL A 63 -14.11 -9.58 10.99
CA VAL A 63 -13.55 -8.76 12.09
C VAL A 63 -13.57 -9.48 13.44
N GLY A 64 -14.62 -10.26 13.72
CA GLY A 64 -14.71 -11.05 14.96
C GLY A 64 -13.72 -12.22 15.00
N GLU A 65 -13.51 -12.90 13.87
CA GLU A 65 -12.51 -13.97 13.72
C GLU A 65 -11.10 -13.40 13.91
N ALA A 66 -10.79 -12.31 13.20
CA ALA A 66 -9.51 -11.62 13.27
C ALA A 66 -9.19 -11.12 14.69
N ALA A 67 -10.17 -10.47 15.35
CA ALA A 67 -10.03 -10.04 16.74
C ALA A 67 -9.82 -11.21 17.71
N GLY A 68 -10.48 -12.34 17.47
CA GLY A 68 -10.27 -13.57 18.23
C GLY A 68 -8.84 -14.11 18.08
N ALA A 69 -8.31 -14.11 16.85
CA ALA A 69 -6.95 -14.56 16.56
C ALA A 69 -5.89 -13.65 17.19
N VAL A 70 -6.04 -12.33 17.08
CA VAL A 70 -5.16 -11.33 17.72
C VAL A 70 -5.16 -11.50 19.25
N ARG A 71 -6.32 -11.69 19.87
CA ARG A 71 -6.42 -11.94 21.32
C ARG A 71 -5.78 -13.26 21.74
N ALA A 72 -6.01 -14.33 20.97
CA ALA A 72 -5.40 -15.63 21.25
C ALA A 72 -3.86 -15.58 21.18
N ALA A 73 -3.30 -14.68 20.38
CA ALA A 73 -1.86 -14.42 20.31
C ALA A 73 -1.33 -13.45 21.38
N GLY A 74 -2.19 -12.85 22.21
CA GLY A 74 -1.80 -11.88 23.25
C GLY A 74 -1.40 -10.51 22.71
N LEU A 75 -2.00 -10.07 21.60
CA LEU A 75 -1.60 -8.87 20.85
C LEU A 75 -2.61 -7.70 20.96
N ASP A 76 -3.66 -7.84 21.76
CA ASP A 76 -4.78 -6.89 21.86
C ASP A 76 -4.42 -5.50 22.41
N GLY A 77 -3.23 -5.34 23.00
CA GLY A 77 -2.69 -4.04 23.43
C GLY A 77 -1.91 -3.28 22.34
N VAL A 78 -1.47 -3.95 21.28
CA VAL A 78 -0.56 -3.38 20.26
C VAL A 78 -1.09 -3.51 18.83
N VAL A 79 -1.97 -4.48 18.57
CA VAL A 79 -2.67 -4.69 17.30
C VAL A 79 -4.15 -4.32 17.46
N ARG A 80 -4.58 -3.27 16.77
CA ARG A 80 -5.99 -2.91 16.61
C ARG A 80 -6.59 -3.69 15.44
N VAL A 81 -7.80 -4.21 15.59
CA VAL A 81 -8.55 -4.80 14.46
C VAL A 81 -9.63 -3.83 14.01
N SER A 82 -9.66 -3.48 12.72
CA SER A 82 -10.63 -2.56 12.13
C SER A 82 -11.40 -3.22 11.01
N ALA A 83 -12.67 -2.82 10.85
CA ALA A 83 -13.56 -3.34 9.82
C ALA A 83 -13.48 -2.47 8.55
N LEU A 84 -13.09 -3.06 7.42
CA LEU A 84 -13.14 -2.46 6.09
C LEU A 84 -13.31 -3.58 5.05
N GLU A 85 -14.18 -3.36 4.08
CA GLU A 85 -14.36 -4.29 2.96
C GLU A 85 -13.12 -4.28 2.06
N LEU A 86 -12.56 -5.46 1.78
CA LEU A 86 -11.45 -5.70 0.87
C LEU A 86 -11.80 -6.88 -0.05
N ASP A 87 -11.29 -6.88 -1.28
CA ASP A 87 -11.35 -8.06 -2.16
C ASP A 87 -10.17 -9.00 -1.88
N ASP A 88 -8.97 -8.46 -1.57
CA ASP A 88 -7.82 -9.24 -1.10
C ASP A 88 -6.91 -8.45 -0.12
N ILE A 89 -5.80 -9.04 0.35
CA ILE A 89 -5.02 -8.53 1.50
C ILE A 89 -3.89 -7.55 1.18
N TRP A 90 -3.67 -7.22 -0.09
CA TRP A 90 -2.44 -6.60 -0.59
C TRP A 90 -2.39 -5.09 -0.36
N LEU A 91 -2.45 -4.66 0.91
CA LEU A 91 -2.46 -3.25 1.30
C LEU A 91 -1.19 -2.48 0.93
N ARG A 92 -0.10 -3.17 0.58
CA ARG A 92 1.07 -2.55 -0.07
C ARG A 92 0.68 -1.87 -1.38
N ASP A 93 -0.25 -2.46 -2.13
CA ASP A 93 -0.64 -2.01 -3.46
C ASP A 93 -1.94 -1.21 -3.46
N THR A 94 -2.83 -1.50 -2.53
CA THR A 94 -4.18 -0.94 -2.46
C THR A 94 -4.35 0.12 -1.36
N GLY A 95 -3.42 0.15 -0.40
CA GLY A 95 -3.40 1.12 0.69
C GLY A 95 -2.88 2.49 0.23
N PRO A 96 -3.02 3.52 1.09
CA PRO A 96 -2.58 4.86 0.75
C PRO A 96 -1.05 4.97 0.84
N ILE A 97 -0.44 5.76 -0.04
CA ILE A 97 0.94 6.21 0.16
C ILE A 97 0.89 7.50 0.99
N VAL A 98 1.51 7.51 2.17
CA VAL A 98 1.52 8.68 3.05
C VAL A 98 2.77 9.53 2.80
N VAL A 99 2.56 10.81 2.54
CA VAL A 99 3.63 11.81 2.33
C VAL A 99 3.57 12.90 3.40
N ARG A 100 4.70 13.58 3.60
CA ARG A 100 4.76 14.85 4.31
C ARG A 100 4.51 15.98 3.33
N ARG A 101 3.59 16.87 3.67
CA ARG A 101 3.26 18.07 2.92
C ARG A 101 3.62 19.30 3.75
N THR A 102 4.42 20.18 3.20
CA THR A 102 4.75 21.48 3.80
C THR A 102 4.12 22.60 2.98
N ALA A 103 3.17 23.33 3.56
CA ALA A 103 2.50 24.46 2.93
C ALA A 103 2.34 25.59 3.94
N GLY A 104 2.61 26.84 3.53
CA GLY A 104 2.50 28.00 4.43
C GLY A 104 3.40 27.96 5.67
N GLY A 105 4.45 27.12 5.67
CA GLY A 105 5.37 26.94 6.80
C GLY A 105 4.93 25.91 7.84
N ALA A 106 3.82 25.20 7.62
CA ALA A 106 3.40 24.08 8.44
C ALA A 106 3.56 22.76 7.68
N THR A 107 3.97 21.71 8.39
CA THR A 107 4.10 20.34 7.86
C THR A 107 3.00 19.45 8.42
N SER A 108 2.33 18.69 7.56
CA SER A 108 1.31 17.69 7.92
C SER A 108 1.50 16.39 7.13
N LEU A 109 0.85 15.31 7.58
CA LEU A 109 0.71 14.09 6.80
C LEU A 109 -0.42 14.25 5.78
N LEU A 110 -0.25 13.66 4.60
CA LEU A 110 -1.24 13.56 3.54
C LEU A 110 -1.21 12.15 2.96
N GLY A 111 -2.35 11.47 2.95
CA GLY A 111 -2.52 10.19 2.28
C GLY A 111 -2.91 10.37 0.82
N LEU A 112 -2.18 9.68 -0.06
CA LEU A 112 -2.44 9.67 -1.49
C LEU A 112 -3.23 8.40 -1.83
N ASP A 113 -4.40 8.59 -2.43
CA ASP A 113 -5.31 7.53 -2.85
C ASP A 113 -5.20 7.33 -4.36
N PHE A 114 -4.34 6.40 -4.78
CA PHE A 114 -4.10 6.07 -6.18
C PHE A 114 -5.15 5.09 -6.72
N ALA A 115 -5.36 5.10 -8.03
CA ALA A 115 -6.23 4.11 -8.63
C ALA A 115 -5.58 2.71 -8.56
N PHE A 116 -6.37 1.73 -8.13
CA PHE A 116 -6.03 0.32 -8.24
C PHE A 116 -6.92 -0.36 -9.29
N ASN A 117 -6.31 -1.18 -10.16
CA ASN A 117 -7.04 -1.84 -11.24
C ASN A 117 -6.84 -3.36 -11.28
N GLY A 118 -6.43 -3.98 -10.16
CA GLY A 118 -6.15 -5.43 -10.11
C GLY A 118 -4.95 -5.81 -10.96
N TRP A 119 -3.86 -5.05 -10.86
CA TRP A 119 -2.60 -5.20 -11.60
C TRP A 119 -2.80 -5.37 -13.11
N GLY A 120 -3.48 -4.41 -13.74
CA GLY A 120 -3.79 -4.42 -15.16
C GLY A 120 -5.02 -5.25 -15.53
N GLY A 121 -6.00 -5.35 -14.62
CA GLY A 121 -7.27 -6.04 -14.84
C GLY A 121 -7.20 -7.56 -14.73
N LYS A 122 -6.12 -8.10 -14.15
CA LYS A 122 -5.87 -9.55 -14.08
C LYS A 122 -6.68 -10.24 -12.99
N PHE A 123 -7.01 -9.54 -11.90
CA PHE A 123 -7.61 -10.14 -10.69
C PHE A 123 -8.98 -9.54 -10.31
N PRO A 124 -10.04 -9.70 -11.14
CA PRO A 124 -11.38 -9.27 -10.77
C PRO A 124 -12.03 -10.17 -9.71
N PRO A 125 -12.94 -9.64 -8.87
CA PRO A 125 -13.21 -8.22 -8.66
C PRO A 125 -12.12 -7.55 -7.81
N TRP A 126 -11.89 -6.24 -8.02
CA TRP A 126 -10.99 -5.39 -7.22
C TRP A 126 -11.67 -4.10 -6.75
N THR A 127 -13.00 -4.04 -6.83
CA THR A 127 -13.77 -2.82 -6.55
C THR A 127 -13.69 -2.37 -5.09
N LYS A 128 -13.52 -3.30 -4.15
CA LYS A 128 -13.33 -2.99 -2.73
C LYS A 128 -11.89 -2.58 -2.46
N ASP A 129 -10.94 -3.25 -3.10
CA ASP A 129 -9.52 -2.90 -3.04
C ASP A 129 -9.27 -1.48 -3.57
N ALA A 130 -9.99 -1.05 -4.61
CA ALA A 130 -9.93 0.31 -5.13
C ALA A 130 -10.46 1.40 -4.17
N GLU A 131 -11.13 1.01 -3.07
CA GLU A 131 -11.60 1.91 -2.02
C GLU A 131 -10.79 1.74 -0.71
N ALA A 132 -9.78 0.85 -0.70
CA ALA A 132 -9.01 0.52 0.50
C ALA A 132 -8.24 1.73 1.04
N ALA A 133 -7.54 2.48 0.18
CA ALA A 133 -6.83 3.68 0.58
C ALA A 133 -7.75 4.74 1.21
N ALA A 134 -8.90 5.03 0.59
CA ALA A 134 -9.89 5.94 1.13
C ALA A 134 -10.39 5.51 2.52
N GLY A 135 -10.77 4.24 2.67
CA GLY A 135 -11.26 3.69 3.93
C GLY A 135 -10.20 3.69 5.04
N ILE A 136 -8.94 3.37 4.71
CA ILE A 136 -7.82 3.43 5.66
C ILE A 136 -7.60 4.86 6.14
N LEU A 137 -7.57 5.84 5.24
CA LEU A 137 -7.38 7.23 5.62
C LEU A 137 -8.51 7.75 6.51
N GLU A 138 -9.76 7.34 6.26
CA GLU A 138 -10.88 7.66 7.14
C GLU A 138 -10.74 7.02 8.52
N LEU A 139 -10.39 5.73 8.60
CA LEU A 139 -10.16 5.01 9.86
C LEU A 139 -9.07 5.64 10.73
N GLU A 140 -8.05 6.24 10.10
CA GLU A 140 -6.93 6.88 10.79
C GLU A 140 -7.11 8.40 10.95
N GLY A 141 -8.17 8.99 10.40
CA GLY A 141 -8.41 10.44 10.45
C GLY A 141 -7.35 11.27 9.70
N LEU A 142 -6.74 10.70 8.66
CA LEU A 142 -5.71 11.35 7.85
C LEU A 142 -6.33 12.13 6.69
N ALA A 143 -5.71 13.26 6.32
CA ALA A 143 -6.09 13.99 5.12
C ALA A 143 -5.88 13.13 3.88
N ARG A 144 -6.79 13.23 2.90
CA ARG A 144 -6.76 12.48 1.64
C ARG A 144 -6.61 13.41 0.44
N GLU A 145 -5.74 13.04 -0.49
CA GLU A 145 -5.71 13.54 -1.87
C GLU A 145 -6.17 12.41 -2.81
N ASP A 146 -7.23 12.66 -3.58
CA ASP A 146 -7.71 11.72 -4.60
C ASP A 146 -6.77 11.76 -5.81
N CYS A 147 -6.03 10.68 -6.02
CA CYS A 147 -5.06 10.50 -7.08
C CYS A 147 -5.49 9.43 -8.09
N ARG A 148 -6.79 9.08 -8.13
CA ARG A 148 -7.31 7.97 -8.93
C ARG A 148 -7.41 8.27 -10.43
N ASP A 149 -6.94 9.44 -10.86
CA ASP A 149 -6.62 9.75 -12.26
C ASP A 149 -5.29 9.10 -12.72
N PHE A 150 -4.58 8.40 -11.83
CA PHE A 150 -3.34 7.69 -12.12
C PHE A 150 -3.31 6.33 -11.40
N VAL A 151 -3.07 5.26 -12.16
CA VAL A 151 -2.93 3.91 -11.61
C VAL A 151 -1.52 3.74 -11.08
N LEU A 152 -1.40 3.42 -9.79
CA LEU A 152 -0.11 3.17 -9.14
C LEU A 152 -0.31 2.23 -7.95
N GLU A 153 0.41 1.12 -7.95
CA GLU A 153 0.54 0.23 -6.80
C GLU A 153 1.76 0.62 -5.95
N GLY A 154 1.64 0.64 -4.62
CA GLY A 154 2.75 1.00 -3.74
C GLY A 154 3.96 0.06 -3.85
N GLY A 155 3.79 -1.23 -4.15
CA GLY A 155 4.91 -2.16 -4.40
C GLY A 155 5.66 -1.91 -5.71
N SER A 156 5.09 -1.12 -6.63
CA SER A 156 5.73 -0.79 -7.92
C SER A 156 6.81 0.31 -7.81
N VAL A 157 6.93 0.96 -6.66
CA VAL A 157 7.84 2.09 -6.40
C VAL A 157 8.54 1.96 -5.05
N HIS A 158 9.79 2.41 -4.96
CA HIS A 158 10.52 2.51 -3.69
C HIS A 158 11.16 3.89 -3.54
N GLY A 159 11.03 4.52 -2.37
CA GLY A 159 11.49 5.89 -2.11
C GLY A 159 12.62 5.96 -1.09
N ASP A 160 13.61 6.83 -1.32
CA ASP A 160 14.76 7.02 -0.41
C ASP A 160 14.58 8.13 0.64
N GLY A 161 13.41 8.78 0.67
CA GLY A 161 13.13 9.90 1.58
C GLY A 161 13.84 11.22 1.22
N VAL A 162 14.66 11.24 0.18
CA VAL A 162 15.42 12.42 -0.27
C VAL A 162 15.24 12.70 -1.77
N GLY A 163 14.13 12.22 -2.34
CA GLY A 163 13.65 12.57 -3.67
C GLY A 163 14.15 11.66 -4.79
N THR A 164 14.67 10.48 -4.48
CA THR A 164 14.88 9.41 -5.47
C THR A 164 13.76 8.39 -5.35
N VAL A 165 13.16 8.03 -6.49
CA VAL A 165 12.22 6.91 -6.61
C VAL A 165 12.82 5.84 -7.50
N LEU A 166 12.83 4.60 -7.06
CA LEU A 166 13.18 3.41 -7.83
C LEU A 166 11.91 2.76 -8.37
N ALA A 167 11.91 2.36 -9.64
CA ALA A 167 10.80 1.66 -10.26
C ALA A 167 11.27 0.78 -11.44
N THR A 168 10.40 -0.10 -11.92
CA THR A 168 10.67 -0.90 -13.12
C THR A 168 9.95 -0.37 -14.35
N GLU A 169 10.60 -0.48 -15.51
CA GLU A 169 9.99 -0.11 -16.79
C GLU A 169 8.85 -1.07 -17.16
N THR A 170 8.99 -2.36 -16.86
CA THR A 170 7.98 -3.38 -17.20
C THR A 170 6.66 -3.19 -16.47
N CYS A 171 6.66 -2.56 -15.29
CA CYS A 171 5.46 -2.27 -14.53
C CYS A 171 4.89 -0.89 -14.90
N LEU A 172 5.59 0.20 -14.57
CA LEU A 172 5.00 1.54 -14.68
C LEU A 172 4.81 2.05 -16.12
N LEU A 173 5.53 1.49 -17.10
CA LEU A 173 5.34 1.83 -18.51
C LEU A 173 4.47 0.82 -19.25
N ASN A 174 3.86 -0.14 -18.53
CA ASN A 174 2.92 -1.07 -19.12
C ASN A 174 1.62 -0.33 -19.51
N GLU A 175 1.15 -0.58 -20.73
CA GLU A 175 -0.10 0.00 -21.25
C GLU A 175 -1.33 -0.38 -20.41
N ASN A 176 -1.25 -1.47 -19.63
CA ASN A 176 -2.32 -1.88 -18.73
C ASN A 176 -2.40 -1.05 -17.43
N ARG A 177 -1.47 -0.11 -17.19
CA ARG A 177 -1.51 0.84 -16.06
C ARG A 177 -2.04 2.20 -16.51
N ASN A 178 -1.22 2.94 -17.23
CA ASN A 178 -1.50 4.34 -17.61
C ASN A 178 -1.30 4.51 -19.14
N PRO A 179 -2.27 4.05 -19.96
CA PRO A 179 -2.10 3.98 -21.41
C PRO A 179 -1.83 5.37 -22.02
N GLY A 180 -0.83 5.44 -22.89
CA GLY A 180 -0.43 6.67 -23.58
C GLY A 180 0.26 7.75 -22.72
N LEU A 181 0.45 7.54 -21.41
CA LEU A 181 1.11 8.53 -20.55
C LEU A 181 2.62 8.63 -20.82
N GLY A 182 3.26 7.49 -21.12
CA GLY A 182 4.69 7.39 -21.38
C GLY A 182 5.58 7.74 -20.19
N ARG A 183 6.90 7.56 -20.34
CA ARG A 183 7.87 7.79 -19.26
C ARG A 183 7.82 9.20 -18.70
N ASP A 184 7.88 10.22 -19.56
CA ASP A 184 7.87 11.62 -19.13
C ASP A 184 6.58 11.97 -18.36
N GLY A 185 5.46 11.36 -18.74
CA GLY A 185 4.20 11.51 -18.01
C GLY A 185 4.27 10.89 -16.63
N VAL A 186 4.68 9.62 -16.54
CA VAL A 186 4.87 8.93 -15.25
C VAL A 186 5.82 9.70 -14.34
N GLU A 187 6.97 10.17 -14.85
CA GLU A 187 7.91 10.96 -14.04
C GLU A 187 7.32 12.28 -13.54
N ARG A 188 6.43 12.94 -14.31
CA ARG A 188 5.71 14.13 -13.85
C ARG A 188 4.74 13.80 -12.72
N GLU A 189 4.02 12.68 -12.80
CA GLU A 189 3.10 12.23 -11.75
C GLU A 189 3.85 11.88 -10.46
N LEU A 190 4.96 11.14 -10.55
CA LEU A 190 5.82 10.80 -9.40
C LEU A 190 6.45 12.04 -8.79
N ARG A 191 6.87 13.02 -9.61
CA ARG A 191 7.36 14.31 -9.11
C ARG A 191 6.28 15.06 -8.33
N ARG A 192 5.08 15.18 -8.90
CA ARG A 192 3.97 15.93 -8.31
C ARG A 192 3.54 15.31 -6.98
N ARG A 193 3.31 13.99 -6.96
CA ARG A 193 2.65 13.32 -5.84
C ARG A 193 3.62 12.75 -4.80
N LEU A 194 4.82 12.30 -5.21
CA LEU A 194 5.79 11.70 -4.28
C LEU A 194 7.00 12.59 -3.99
N GLY A 195 7.09 13.77 -4.62
CA GLY A 195 8.23 14.67 -4.48
C GLY A 195 9.50 14.17 -5.19
N ALA A 196 9.35 13.27 -6.18
CA ALA A 196 10.47 12.71 -6.91
C ALA A 196 11.26 13.78 -7.68
N ARG A 197 12.56 13.89 -7.41
CA ARG A 197 13.52 14.68 -8.17
C ARG A 197 14.24 13.82 -9.21
N LYS A 198 14.45 12.55 -8.91
CA LYS A 198 15.08 11.56 -9.78
C LYS A 198 14.29 10.26 -9.74
N VAL A 199 14.05 9.68 -10.92
CA VAL A 199 13.53 8.31 -11.04
C VAL A 199 14.65 7.42 -11.57
N VAL A 200 14.91 6.32 -10.85
CA VAL A 200 15.85 5.28 -11.27
C VAL A 200 15.02 4.16 -11.88
N TRP A 201 15.21 3.94 -13.18
CA TRP A 201 14.50 2.93 -13.94
C TRP A 201 15.31 1.64 -14.04
N LEU A 202 14.79 0.58 -13.45
CA LEU A 202 15.27 -0.77 -13.68
C LEU A 202 14.54 -1.35 -14.90
N PRO A 203 15.24 -1.99 -15.84
CA PRO A 203 14.63 -2.34 -17.12
C PRO A 203 13.53 -3.40 -16.98
N ARG A 204 13.60 -4.27 -15.96
CA ARG A 204 12.68 -5.41 -15.75
C ARG A 204 12.61 -5.79 -14.27
N GLY A 205 11.47 -6.35 -13.85
CA GLY A 205 11.34 -7.07 -12.58
C GLY A 205 11.90 -8.49 -12.61
N ILE A 206 11.58 -9.28 -11.58
CA ILE A 206 12.00 -10.68 -11.49
C ILE A 206 11.34 -11.54 -12.58
N VAL A 207 12.02 -12.61 -13.00
CA VAL A 207 11.45 -13.56 -13.95
C VAL A 207 10.24 -14.24 -13.30
N TRP A 208 9.15 -14.42 -14.06
CA TRP A 208 7.89 -15.05 -13.66
C TRP A 208 6.92 -14.18 -12.83
N ASP A 209 7.25 -12.92 -12.56
CA ASP A 209 6.30 -11.96 -11.99
C ASP A 209 5.39 -11.38 -13.08
N GLY A 210 4.51 -12.24 -13.60
CA GLY A 210 3.44 -11.86 -14.53
C GLY A 210 2.22 -11.25 -13.83
N ASP A 211 2.10 -11.46 -12.52
CA ASP A 211 0.97 -10.97 -11.75
C ASP A 211 1.04 -9.46 -11.62
N THR A 212 2.20 -8.93 -11.21
CA THR A 212 2.38 -7.48 -10.98
C THR A 212 3.06 -6.77 -12.15
N ASP A 213 3.51 -7.50 -13.18
CA ASP A 213 4.32 -7.01 -14.30
C ASP A 213 5.75 -6.55 -13.90
N GLY A 214 6.25 -7.09 -12.79
CA GLY A 214 7.62 -6.88 -12.34
C GLY A 214 7.74 -5.74 -11.34
N HIS A 215 7.02 -5.80 -10.22
CA HIS A 215 7.20 -4.86 -9.11
C HIS A 215 8.65 -4.79 -8.63
N VAL A 216 9.03 -3.63 -8.11
CA VAL A 216 10.41 -3.37 -7.66
C VAL A 216 10.68 -3.96 -6.27
N ASP A 217 9.66 -3.98 -5.41
CA ASP A 217 9.73 -4.50 -4.04
C ASP A 217 10.05 -6.01 -3.97
N ASN A 218 9.88 -6.73 -5.06
CA ASN A 218 10.26 -8.13 -5.19
C ASN A 218 11.79 -8.36 -5.19
N PHE A 219 12.63 -7.33 -5.36
CA PHE A 219 14.07 -7.57 -5.49
C PHE A 219 15.04 -6.41 -5.16
N ALA A 220 14.61 -5.15 -5.07
CA ALA A 220 15.54 -4.01 -4.91
C ALA A 220 15.04 -2.93 -3.97
#